data_AF-A0A1F8R4L2-F1
#
_entry.id   AF-A0A1F8R4L2-F1
#
_cell.length_a   1.000
_cell.length_b   1.000
_cell.length_c   1.000
_cell.angle_alpha   90.00
_cell.angle_beta   90.00
_cell.angle_gamma   90.00
#
_symmetry.space_group_name_H-M   'P 1'
#
loop_
_entity.id
_entity.type
_entity.pdbx_description
1 polymer ?
#
loop_
_entity_poly.entity_id
_entity_poly.type
_entity_poly.pdbx_seq_one_letter_code
_entity_poly.pdbx_strand_id
1 'polypeptide(L)'
;MWCKGQFAQPTNEMKVRSWYGISGEIEVENELWHLVRVGSVALNHPPLINLLLRRRLPRDERLRLSYLHEFGHFQTLPLALSHALWVFWAAYGQRRSLLGWFAWLTGFVVAHEAVWEFLSEGYVLIHDGAAYREIYRRTPNPLVPAFWFVMSGVGVALTAWLIRTGD
;
A
#
# COMPACT_ATOMS: atom_id res chain seq x y z
N MET A 1 13.30 0.06 17.82
CA MET A 1 12.54 -0.22 19.05
C MET A 1 11.30 0.68 19.03
N TRP A 2 10.18 0.19 18.50
CA TRP A 2 8.93 0.96 18.42
C TRP A 2 8.25 0.97 19.79
N CYS A 3 7.81 2.15 20.24
CA CYS A 3 7.17 2.33 21.54
C CYS A 3 5.91 1.46 21.64
N LYS A 4 5.94 0.43 22.49
CA LYS A 4 4.81 -0.45 22.83
C LYS A 4 3.63 0.26 23.57
N GLY A 5 3.50 1.59 23.48
CA GLY A 5 2.63 2.37 24.38
C GLY A 5 1.79 3.49 23.77
N GLN A 6 1.73 3.68 22.44
CA GLN A 6 1.06 4.85 21.85
C GLN A 6 -0.28 4.59 21.14
N PHE A 7 -0.89 3.41 21.30
CA PHE A 7 -2.27 3.18 20.81
C PHE A 7 -3.36 3.50 21.86
N ALA A 8 -3.06 4.36 22.84
CA ALA A 8 -4.05 4.85 23.79
C ALA A 8 -4.93 5.92 23.11
N GLN A 9 -6.21 5.60 22.89
CA GLN A 9 -7.28 6.43 22.28
C GLN A 9 -7.47 7.81 22.99
N PRO A 10 -8.13 8.85 22.42
CA PRO A 10 -8.70 9.04 21.08
C PRO A 10 -8.25 10.39 20.46
N THR A 11 -7.19 10.38 19.68
CA THR A 11 -7.15 11.20 18.46
C THR A 11 -6.83 10.20 17.37
N ASN A 12 -7.66 10.11 16.33
CA ASN A 12 -7.43 9.17 15.22
C ASN A 12 -6.14 9.48 14.46
N GLU A 13 -5.44 10.54 14.82
CA GLU A 13 -4.23 11.06 14.22
C GLU A 13 -2.96 10.52 14.91
N MET A 14 -2.04 9.97 14.10
CA MET A 14 -0.71 9.56 14.52
C MET A 14 0.34 10.36 13.74
N LYS A 15 1.19 11.10 14.46
CA LYS A 15 2.35 11.78 13.87
C LYS A 15 3.46 10.76 13.62
N VAL A 16 3.97 10.74 12.40
CA VAL A 16 4.97 9.77 11.96
C VAL A 16 6.11 10.44 11.21
N ARG A 17 7.24 9.73 11.10
CA ARG A 17 8.39 10.15 10.30
C ARG A 17 8.89 8.97 9.47
N SER A 18 9.10 9.19 8.18
CA SER A 18 9.66 8.20 7.28
C SER A 18 11.17 8.01 7.52
N TRP A 19 11.73 6.88 7.10
CA TRP A 19 13.17 6.62 7.19
C TRP A 19 14.01 7.60 6.35
N TYR A 20 13.39 8.23 5.35
CA TYR A 20 13.99 9.24 4.48
C TYR A 20 13.68 10.68 4.94
N GLY A 21 13.23 10.86 6.19
CA GLY A 21 13.20 12.15 6.88
C GLY A 21 11.94 13.01 6.67
N ILE A 22 10.96 12.55 5.88
CA ILE A 22 9.70 13.27 5.71
C ILE A 22 8.80 13.00 6.92
N SER A 23 8.22 14.06 7.48
CA SER A 23 7.22 13.94 8.54
C SER A 23 5.83 13.91 7.94
N GLY A 24 4.93 13.14 8.54
CA GLY A 24 3.55 13.03 8.10
C GLY A 24 2.60 12.75 9.25
N GLU A 25 1.31 12.76 8.95
CA GLU A 25 0.24 12.44 9.88
C GLU A 25 -0.64 11.38 9.22
N ILE A 26 -0.96 10.33 9.99
CA ILE A 26 -1.82 9.25 9.54
C ILE A 26 -3.08 9.30 10.38
N GLU A 27 -4.21 9.39 9.73
CA GLU A 27 -5.51 9.28 10.35
C GLU A 27 -6.29 8.10 9.76
N VAL A 28 -6.82 7.24 10.64
CA VAL A 28 -7.69 6.13 10.26
C VAL A 28 -9.09 6.48 10.76
N GLU A 29 -9.86 7.16 9.92
CA GLU A 29 -11.21 7.60 10.25
C GLU A 29 -12.20 6.44 10.06
N ASN A 30 -12.83 6.05 11.17
CA ASN A 30 -13.91 5.05 11.19
C ASN A 30 -13.58 3.71 10.49
N GLU A 31 -12.28 3.39 10.32
CA GLU A 31 -11.79 2.19 9.62
C GLU A 31 -12.13 2.10 8.12
N LEU A 32 -12.82 3.11 7.58
CA LEU A 32 -13.35 3.17 6.21
C LEU A 32 -12.66 4.22 5.36
N TRP A 33 -11.93 5.14 5.99
CA TRP A 33 -11.17 6.18 5.31
C TRP A 33 -9.82 6.32 5.96
N HIS A 34 -8.79 6.33 5.13
CA HIS A 34 -7.44 6.63 5.57
C HIS A 34 -7.04 7.97 4.99
N LEU A 35 -6.44 8.79 5.84
CA LEU A 35 -5.89 10.08 5.50
C LEU A 35 -4.39 10.04 5.80
N VAL A 36 -3.58 10.28 4.78
CA VAL A 36 -2.15 10.53 4.96
C VAL A 36 -1.88 11.98 4.60
N ARG A 37 -1.35 12.74 5.57
CA ARG A 37 -0.89 14.12 5.37
C ARG A 37 0.60 14.20 5.34
N VAL A 38 1.14 14.90 4.34
CA VAL A 38 2.56 15.24 4.20
C VAL A 38 2.66 16.72 3.91
N GLY A 39 3.09 17.51 4.89
CA GLY A 39 3.05 18.97 4.80
C GLY A 39 1.61 19.48 4.62
N SER A 40 1.34 20.15 3.50
CA SER A 40 0.00 20.65 3.14
C SER A 40 -0.82 19.69 2.28
N VAL A 41 -0.25 18.57 1.83
CA VAL A 41 -0.93 17.61 0.96
C VAL A 41 -1.61 16.56 1.83
N ALA A 42 -2.92 16.42 1.63
CA ALA A 42 -3.77 15.43 2.27
C ALA A 42 -4.30 14.47 1.20
N LEU A 43 -4.04 13.18 1.35
CA LEU A 43 -4.56 12.15 0.46
C LEU A 43 -5.54 11.27 1.25
N ASN A 44 -6.80 11.31 0.83
CA ASN A 44 -7.85 10.45 1.34
C ASN A 44 -8.03 9.27 0.40
N HIS A 45 -8.02 8.05 0.93
CA HIS A 45 -8.28 6.85 0.14
C HIS A 45 -9.11 5.81 0.92
N PRO A 46 -9.91 5.00 0.20
CA PRO A 46 -10.59 3.87 0.80
C PRO A 46 -9.56 2.78 1.16
N PRO A 47 -9.70 2.10 2.31
CA PRO A 47 -8.71 1.14 2.77
C PRO A 47 -9.02 -0.24 2.21
N LEU A 48 -8.75 -0.44 0.92
CA LEU A 48 -9.10 -1.67 0.19
C LEU A 48 -8.62 -2.94 0.93
N ILE A 49 -7.39 -2.92 1.46
CA ILE A 49 -6.84 -4.04 2.22
C ILE A 49 -7.52 -4.26 3.56
N ASN A 50 -7.95 -3.20 4.26
CA ASN A 50 -8.72 -3.37 5.49
C ASN A 50 -10.05 -4.06 5.22
N LEU A 51 -10.74 -3.64 4.15
CA LEU A 51 -12.06 -4.15 3.78
C LEU A 51 -12.00 -5.63 3.40
N LEU A 52 -10.87 -6.09 2.86
CA LEU A 52 -10.69 -7.47 2.41
C LEU A 52 -9.98 -8.35 3.44
N LEU A 53 -8.76 -7.97 3.86
CA LEU A 53 -7.92 -8.81 4.71
C LEU A 53 -8.30 -8.71 6.19
N ARG A 54 -8.75 -7.54 6.63
CA ARG A 54 -8.91 -7.23 8.06
C ARG A 54 -10.36 -7.25 8.56
N ARG A 55 -11.34 -7.51 7.67
CA ARG A 55 -12.78 -7.45 7.97
C ARG A 55 -13.23 -8.23 9.21
N ARG A 56 -12.63 -9.39 9.46
CA ARG A 56 -13.02 -10.30 10.57
C ARG A 56 -12.15 -10.16 11.82
N LEU A 57 -11.16 -9.27 11.81
CA LEU A 57 -10.27 -9.10 12.95
C LEU A 57 -10.97 -8.32 14.07
N PRO A 58 -10.63 -8.58 15.35
CA PRO A 58 -10.98 -7.69 16.45
C PRO A 58 -10.56 -6.26 16.13
N ARG A 59 -11.38 -5.29 16.55
CA ARG A 59 -11.19 -3.86 16.23
C ARG A 59 -9.77 -3.37 16.51
N ASP A 60 -9.22 -3.70 17.67
CA ASP A 60 -7.88 -3.23 18.07
C ASP A 60 -6.78 -3.79 17.17
N GLU A 61 -6.87 -5.07 16.78
CA GLU A 61 -5.93 -5.71 15.86
C GLU A 61 -6.08 -5.15 14.45
N ARG A 62 -7.32 -4.95 13.99
CA ARG A 62 -7.61 -4.30 12.70
C ARG A 62 -7.03 -2.90 12.64
N LEU A 63 -7.32 -2.05 13.63
CA LEU A 63 -6.83 -0.67 13.67
C LEU A 63 -5.31 -0.64 13.68
N ARG A 64 -4.65 -1.42 14.54
CA ARG A 64 -3.19 -1.51 14.59
C ARG A 64 -2.58 -1.88 13.24
N LEU A 65 -3.09 -2.94 12.60
CA LEU A 65 -2.59 -3.36 11.28
C LEU A 65 -2.89 -2.31 10.20
N SER A 66 -4.02 -1.60 10.31
CA SER A 66 -4.38 -0.50 9.41
C SER A 66 -3.41 0.66 9.50
N TYR A 67 -3.12 1.14 10.70
CA TYR A 67 -2.09 2.18 10.91
C TYR A 67 -0.73 1.75 10.41
N LEU A 68 -0.32 0.50 10.68
CA LEU A 68 0.99 0.01 10.25
C LEU A 68 1.09 -0.11 8.73
N HIS A 69 -0.01 -0.43 8.05
CA HIS A 69 -0.09 -0.51 6.60
C HIS A 69 -0.06 0.87 5.94
N GLU A 70 -0.81 1.84 6.47
CA GLU A 70 -0.74 3.23 6.04
C GLU A 70 0.66 3.82 6.24
N PHE A 71 1.27 3.47 7.36
CA PHE A 71 2.65 3.82 7.59
C PHE A 71 3.60 3.10 6.62
N GLY A 72 3.27 1.87 6.23
CA GLY A 72 3.94 1.12 5.17
C GLY A 72 3.92 1.86 3.83
N HIS A 73 2.78 2.44 3.44
CA HIS A 73 2.69 3.28 2.23
C HIS A 73 3.66 4.44 2.31
N PHE A 74 3.65 5.16 3.43
CA PHE A 74 4.56 6.27 3.65
C PHE A 74 6.02 5.83 3.63
N GLN A 75 6.37 4.71 4.24
CA GLN A 75 7.75 4.22 4.28
C GLN A 75 8.24 3.67 2.94
N THR A 76 7.34 3.16 2.10
CA THR A 76 7.69 2.52 0.82
C THR A 76 7.47 3.44 -0.39
N LEU A 77 6.97 4.66 -0.18
CA LEU A 77 6.77 5.66 -1.23
C LEU A 77 7.98 5.85 -2.15
N PRO A 78 9.25 5.97 -1.67
CA PRO A 78 10.40 6.10 -2.56
C PRO A 78 10.57 4.92 -3.53
N LEU A 79 10.25 3.70 -3.08
CA LEU A 79 10.31 2.50 -3.92
C LEU A 79 9.17 2.47 -4.94
N ALA A 80 7.96 2.83 -4.52
CA ALA A 80 6.81 2.95 -5.43
C ALA A 80 7.07 4.01 -6.53
N LEU A 81 7.61 5.18 -6.16
CA LEU A 81 7.99 6.22 -7.11
C LEU A 81 9.11 5.76 -8.05
N SER A 82 10.09 5.01 -7.54
CA SER A 82 11.15 4.43 -8.37
C SER A 82 10.60 3.43 -9.39
N HIS A 83 9.62 2.61 -9.01
CA HIS A 83 8.89 1.74 -9.93
C HIS A 83 8.16 2.54 -11.02
N ALA A 84 7.40 3.57 -10.63
CA ALA A 84 6.71 4.44 -11.58
C ALA A 84 7.67 5.08 -12.60
N LEU A 85 8.75 5.70 -12.11
CA LEU A 85 9.76 6.36 -12.95
C LEU A 85 10.44 5.36 -13.89
N TRP A 86 10.77 4.16 -13.40
CA TRP A 86 11.37 3.12 -14.24
C TRP A 86 10.42 2.68 -15.36
N VAL A 87 9.13 2.50 -15.08
CA VAL A 87 8.14 2.14 -16.10
C VAL A 87 8.02 3.25 -17.16
N PHE A 88 7.95 4.52 -16.75
CA PHE A 88 7.93 5.64 -17.70
C PHE A 88 9.19 5.68 -18.57
N TRP A 89 10.37 5.49 -17.97
CA TRP A 89 11.64 5.48 -18.67
C TRP A 89 11.75 4.31 -19.65
N ALA A 90 11.36 3.10 -19.23
CA ALA A 90 11.40 1.90 -20.07
C ALA A 90 10.36 1.94 -21.22
N ALA A 91 9.24 2.62 -21.00
CA ALA A 91 8.18 2.83 -22.00
C ALA A 91 8.44 4.05 -22.91
N TYR A 92 9.55 4.77 -22.69
CA TYR A 92 9.88 5.98 -23.43
C TYR A 92 10.12 5.69 -24.92
N GLY A 93 9.61 6.56 -25.80
CA GLY A 93 9.76 6.42 -27.25
C GLY A 93 8.82 5.41 -27.91
N GLN A 94 8.04 4.65 -27.13
CA GLN A 94 7.02 3.75 -27.66
C GLN A 94 5.86 4.55 -28.25
N ARG A 95 5.60 4.35 -29.55
CA ARG A 95 4.46 4.96 -30.24
C ARG A 95 3.19 4.21 -29.82
N ARG A 96 2.12 4.98 -29.58
CA ARG A 96 0.82 4.45 -29.17
C ARG A 96 -0.28 5.24 -29.84
N SER A 97 -1.32 4.55 -30.27
CA SER A 97 -2.59 5.19 -30.60
C SER A 97 -3.21 5.86 -29.36
N LEU A 98 -4.21 6.72 -29.54
CA LEU A 98 -4.93 7.35 -28.42
C LEU A 98 -5.56 6.30 -27.48
N LEU A 99 -6.19 5.27 -28.04
CA LEU A 99 -6.75 4.15 -27.26
C LEU A 99 -5.64 3.35 -26.55
N GLY A 100 -4.52 3.10 -27.23
CA GLY A 100 -3.34 2.46 -26.64
C GLY A 100 -2.78 3.26 -25.46
N TRP A 101 -2.82 4.60 -25.53
CA TRP A 101 -2.38 5.47 -24.44
C TRP A 101 -3.29 5.37 -23.21
N PHE A 102 -4.62 5.33 -23.39
CA PHE A 102 -5.56 5.12 -22.27
C PHE A 102 -5.41 3.73 -21.65
N ALA A 103 -5.24 2.69 -22.47
CA ALA A 103 -4.99 1.34 -21.98
C ALA A 103 -3.67 1.27 -21.19
N TRP A 104 -2.62 1.92 -21.70
CA TRP A 104 -1.33 2.01 -21.03
C TRP A 104 -1.43 2.75 -19.70
N LEU A 105 -2.08 3.91 -19.66
CA LEU A 105 -2.24 4.67 -18.41
C LEU A 105 -3.02 3.88 -17.36
N THR A 106 -4.10 3.22 -17.77
CA THR A 106 -4.91 2.38 -16.87
C THR A 106 -4.07 1.23 -16.32
N GLY A 107 -3.35 0.51 -17.19
CA GLY A 107 -2.45 -0.57 -16.78
C GLY A 107 -1.33 -0.06 -15.86
N PHE A 108 -0.79 1.13 -16.12
CA PHE A 108 0.22 1.78 -15.31
C PHE A 108 -0.27 2.05 -13.89
N VAL A 109 -1.44 2.69 -13.75
CA VAL A 109 -2.03 2.97 -12.43
C VAL A 109 -2.26 1.66 -11.68
N VAL A 110 -2.86 0.65 -12.31
CA VAL A 110 -3.13 -0.64 -11.65
C VAL A 110 -1.84 -1.35 -11.24
N ALA A 111 -0.81 -1.34 -12.10
CA ALA A 111 0.49 -1.95 -11.77
C ALA A 111 1.18 -1.22 -10.61
N HIS A 112 1.15 0.12 -10.62
CA HIS A 112 1.75 0.94 -9.58
C HIS A 112 1.08 0.71 -8.23
N GLU A 113 -0.26 0.77 -8.17
CA GLU A 113 -1.02 0.51 -6.95
C GLU A 113 -0.78 -0.92 -6.44
N ALA A 114 -0.78 -1.93 -7.32
CA ALA A 114 -0.51 -3.31 -6.91
C ALA A 114 0.89 -3.48 -6.29
N VAL A 115 1.91 -2.83 -6.85
CA VAL A 115 3.27 -2.84 -6.29
C VAL A 115 3.31 -2.09 -4.95
N TRP A 116 2.67 -0.94 -4.85
CA TRP A 116 2.70 -0.14 -3.62
C TRP A 116 1.95 -0.83 -2.48
N GLU A 117 0.80 -1.44 -2.75
CA GLU A 117 0.05 -2.28 -1.82
C GLU A 117 0.86 -3.49 -1.33
N PHE A 118 1.53 -4.19 -2.27
CA PHE A 118 2.41 -5.30 -1.94
C PHE A 118 3.55 -4.87 -1.00
N LEU A 119 4.20 -3.74 -1.30
CA LEU A 119 5.29 -3.21 -0.48
C LEU A 119 4.81 -2.78 0.90
N SER A 120 3.63 -2.15 0.98
CA SER A 120 3.05 -1.65 2.23
C SER A 120 2.62 -2.78 3.16
N GLU A 121 1.98 -3.83 2.64
CA GLU A 121 1.72 -5.03 3.45
C GLU A 121 3.01 -5.80 3.78
N GLY A 122 4.02 -5.75 2.88
CA GLY A 122 5.36 -6.27 3.15
C GLY A 122 6.02 -5.58 4.34
N TYR A 123 5.85 -4.27 4.44
CA TYR A 123 6.31 -3.48 5.57
C TYR A 123 5.66 -3.96 6.88
N VAL A 124 4.33 -4.18 6.89
CA VAL A 124 3.59 -4.72 8.04
C VAL A 124 4.18 -6.07 8.47
N LEU A 125 4.35 -7.00 7.52
CA LEU A 125 4.86 -8.33 7.80
C LEU A 125 6.30 -8.32 8.35
N ILE A 126 7.16 -7.43 7.85
CA ILE A 126 8.54 -7.30 8.32
C ILE A 126 8.60 -6.73 9.74
N HIS A 127 7.81 -5.68 10.02
CA HIS A 127 7.89 -4.96 11.30
C HIS A 127 7.10 -5.62 12.41
N ASP A 128 6.04 -6.37 12.08
CA ASP A 128 5.14 -6.98 13.06
C ASP A 128 5.01 -8.50 12.92
N GLY A 129 5.92 -9.15 12.18
CA GLY A 129 5.73 -10.49 11.63
C GLY A 129 5.30 -11.58 12.62
N ALA A 130 5.79 -11.58 13.85
CA ALA A 130 5.35 -12.55 14.85
C ALA A 130 3.87 -12.35 15.24
N ALA A 131 3.48 -11.11 15.53
CA ALA A 131 2.09 -10.79 15.88
C ALA A 131 1.17 -10.89 14.66
N TYR A 132 1.62 -10.45 13.48
CA TYR A 132 0.89 -10.61 12.21
C TYR A 132 0.53 -12.07 11.94
N ARG A 133 1.52 -12.97 12.03
CA ARG A 133 1.29 -14.41 11.86
C ARG A 133 0.36 -14.96 12.94
N GLU A 134 0.50 -14.52 14.17
CA GLU A 134 -0.36 -14.96 15.27
C GLU A 134 -1.82 -14.53 15.09
N ILE A 135 -2.06 -13.31 14.63
CA ILE A 135 -3.39 -12.79 14.31
C ILE A 135 -4.06 -13.67 13.26
N TYR A 136 -3.39 -13.94 12.14
CA TYR A 136 -3.96 -14.77 11.07
C TYR A 136 -3.94 -16.27 11.37
N ARG A 137 -3.19 -16.73 12.37
CA ARG A 137 -3.32 -18.09 12.91
C ARG A 137 -4.59 -18.23 13.75
N ARG A 138 -4.91 -17.23 14.59
CA ARG A 138 -6.12 -17.20 15.43
C ARG A 138 -7.38 -16.90 14.62
N THR A 139 -7.26 -16.05 13.61
CA THR A 139 -8.36 -15.67 12.70
C THR A 139 -7.95 -15.92 11.24
N PRO A 140 -7.98 -17.19 10.78
CA PRO A 140 -7.59 -17.53 9.41
C PRO A 140 -8.40 -16.76 8.37
N ASN A 141 -7.69 -16.20 7.39
CA ASN A 141 -8.31 -15.52 6.24
C ASN A 141 -7.66 -16.04 4.94
N PRO A 142 -8.39 -16.80 4.09
CA PRO A 142 -7.86 -17.33 2.84
C PRO A 142 -7.50 -16.24 1.82
N LEU A 143 -7.99 -15.01 2.01
CA LEU A 143 -7.64 -13.88 1.15
C LEU A 143 -6.20 -13.39 1.36
N VAL A 144 -5.56 -13.70 2.49
CA VAL A 144 -4.16 -13.29 2.74
C VAL A 144 -3.19 -13.91 1.73
N PRO A 145 -3.12 -15.25 1.55
CA PRO A 145 -2.25 -15.81 0.51
C PRO A 145 -2.69 -15.40 -0.90
N ALA A 146 -3.99 -15.25 -1.15
CA ALA A 146 -4.50 -14.78 -2.44
C ALA A 146 -4.02 -13.36 -2.76
N PHE A 147 -4.04 -12.45 -1.78
CA PHE A 147 -3.53 -11.08 -1.91
C PHE A 147 -2.07 -11.08 -2.36
N TRP A 148 -1.21 -11.86 -1.69
CA TRP A 148 0.20 -11.94 -2.05
C TRP A 148 0.40 -12.41 -3.49
N PHE A 149 -0.28 -13.48 -3.87
CA PHE A 149 -0.18 -14.03 -5.23
C PHE A 149 -0.71 -13.05 -6.28
N VAL A 150 -1.90 -12.48 -6.06
CA VAL A 150 -2.56 -11.58 -7.01
C VAL A 150 -1.78 -10.28 -7.16
N MET A 151 -1.39 -9.60 -6.08
CA MET A 151 -0.67 -8.33 -6.18
C MET A 151 0.70 -8.50 -6.81
N SER A 152 1.44 -9.55 -6.46
CA SER A 152 2.71 -9.87 -7.14
C SER A 152 2.49 -10.17 -8.63
N GLY A 153 1.50 -11.01 -8.95
CA GLY A 153 1.19 -11.39 -10.33
C GLY A 153 0.78 -10.19 -11.18
N VAL A 154 -0.16 -9.38 -10.70
CA VAL A 154 -0.65 -8.16 -11.37
C VAL A 154 0.49 -7.17 -11.54
N GLY A 155 1.23 -6.87 -10.46
CA GLY A 155 2.35 -5.93 -10.50
C GLY A 155 3.41 -6.34 -11.53
N VAL A 156 3.85 -7.61 -11.53
CA VAL A 156 4.86 -8.10 -12.48
C VAL A 156 4.33 -8.20 -13.90
N ALA A 157 3.16 -8.81 -14.10
CA ALA A 157 2.62 -9.05 -15.44
C ALA A 157 2.25 -7.75 -16.16
N LEU A 158 1.57 -6.82 -15.48
CA LEU A 158 1.24 -5.52 -16.07
C LEU A 158 2.49 -4.68 -16.30
N THR A 159 3.44 -4.68 -15.37
CA THR A 159 4.70 -3.96 -15.59
C THR A 159 5.46 -4.51 -16.80
N ALA A 160 5.56 -5.83 -16.95
CA ALA A 160 6.17 -6.46 -18.11
C ALA A 160 5.43 -6.16 -19.42
N TRP A 161 4.10 -6.09 -19.38
CA TRP A 161 3.29 -5.69 -20.53
C TRP A 161 3.55 -4.22 -20.91
N LEU A 162 3.47 -3.29 -19.94
CA LEU A 162 3.65 -1.85 -20.13
C LEU A 162 4.99 -1.47 -20.78
N ILE A 163 6.05 -2.21 -20.48
CA ILE A 163 7.40 -1.97 -21.03
C ILE A 163 7.62 -2.67 -22.38
N ARG A 164 6.83 -3.70 -22.72
CA ARG A 164 7.00 -4.45 -23.98
C ARG A 164 6.11 -3.93 -25.10
N THR A 165 4.94 -3.37 -24.79
CA THR A 165 4.00 -2.88 -25.80
C THR A 165 4.30 -1.43 -26.19
N GLY A 166 5.27 -1.28 -27.08
CA GLY A 166 5.25 -0.22 -28.08
C GLY A 166 4.77 -0.85 -29.38
N ASP A 167 3.76 -0.25 -29.99
CA ASP A 167 3.27 -0.69 -31.30
C ASP A 167 4.39 -0.65 -32.36
#